data_AF-A0AAJ2UBC5-F1
#
_entry.id   AF-A0AAJ2UBC5-F1
#
_cell.length_a   1.000
_cell.length_b   1.000
_cell.length_c   1.000
_cell.angle_alpha   90.00
_cell.angle_beta   90.00
_cell.angle_gamma   90.00
#
_symmetry.space_group_name_H-M   'P 1'
#
loop_
_entity.id
_entity.type
_entity.pdbx_description
1 polymer ?
#
loop_
_entity_poly.entity_id
_entity_poly.type
_entity_poly.pdbx_seq_one_letter_code
_entity_poly.pdbx_strand_id
1 'polypeptide(L)' 'MTNKRTWRFLYDAILYPILNIVAAIILIMTTRITQFTAAEKSIIITVIIVVLTIETIFMVYRFLKKDGFIVNKASGSN' A
#
# COMPACT_ATOMS: atom_id res chain seq x y z
N MET A 1 22.43 -1.84 16.85
CA MET A 1 21.05 -2.33 16.60
C MET A 1 20.16 -1.33 15.85
N THR A 2 20.54 -0.06 15.72
CA THR A 2 19.82 0.99 14.97
C THR A 2 19.71 0.70 13.46
N ASN A 3 20.78 0.17 12.84
CA ASN A 3 20.83 -0.03 11.39
C ASN A 3 19.73 -1.00 10.88
N LYS A 4 19.51 -2.14 11.54
CA LYS A 4 18.47 -3.11 11.14
C LYS A 4 17.05 -2.56 11.21
N ARG A 5 16.76 -1.62 12.13
CA ARG A 5 15.43 -1.02 12.29
C ARG A 5 15.16 0.02 11.19
N THR A 6 16.16 0.83 10.84
CA THR A 6 16.07 1.81 9.76
C THR A 6 15.91 1.15 8.39
N TRP A 7 16.65 0.07 8.10
CA TRP A 7 16.50 -0.68 6.84
C TRP A 7 15.13 -1.35 6.70
N ARG A 8 14.57 -1.83 7.81
CA ARG A 8 13.23 -2.42 7.82
C ARG A 8 12.14 -1.38 7.58
N PHE A 9 12.26 -0.20 8.21
CA PHE A 9 11.40 0.94 7.95
C PHE A 9 11.46 1.38 6.47
N LEU A 10 12.68 1.48 5.90
CA LEU A 10 12.86 1.88 4.51
C LEU A 10 12.18 0.89 3.55
N TYR A 11 12.31 -0.41 3.82
CA TYR A 11 11.65 -1.45 3.05
C TYR A 11 10.12 -1.37 3.21
N ASP A 12 9.63 -1.32 4.43
CA ASP A 12 8.21 -1.43 4.74
C ASP A 12 7.42 -0.14 4.38
N ALA A 13 8.01 1.04 4.53
CA ALA A 13 7.34 2.32 4.28
C ALA A 13 7.55 2.87 2.85
N ILE A 14 8.59 2.44 2.12
CA ILE A 14 8.90 2.96 0.78
C ILE A 14 8.81 1.86 -0.28
N LEU A 15 9.41 0.68 -0.05
CA LEU A 15 9.37 -0.38 -1.06
C LEU A 15 7.96 -0.94 -1.25
N TYR A 16 7.20 -1.12 -0.17
CA TYR A 16 5.84 -1.66 -0.27
C TYR A 16 4.91 -0.76 -1.13
N PRO A 17 4.83 0.57 -0.93
CA PRO A 17 4.10 1.46 -1.85
C PRO A 17 4.58 1.37 -3.30
N ILE A 18 5.89 1.26 -3.54
CA ILE A 18 6.44 1.14 -4.90
C ILE A 18 5.97 -0.17 -5.56
N LEU A 19 6.05 -1.29 -4.84
CA LEU A 19 5.54 -2.58 -5.33
C LEU A 19 4.05 -2.50 -5.63
N ASN A 20 3.28 -1.77 -4.83
CA ASN A 20 1.84 -1.61 -5.04
C ASN A 20 1.53 -0.77 -6.29
N ILE A 21 2.34 0.25 -6.60
CA ILE A 21 2.25 0.99 -7.86
C ILE A 21 2.55 0.08 -9.05
N VAL A 22 3.57 -0.77 -8.96
CA VAL A 22 3.91 -1.73 -10.02
C VAL A 22 2.74 -2.71 -10.25
N ALA A 23 2.15 -3.24 -9.17
CA ALA A 23 0.98 -4.11 -9.25
C ALA A 23 -0.22 -3.39 -9.91
N ALA A 24 -0.48 -2.13 -9.54
CA ALA A 24 -1.53 -1.32 -10.14
C ALA A 24 -1.34 -1.16 -11.66
N ILE A 25 -0.12 -0.85 -12.11
CA ILE A 25 0.20 -0.71 -13.53
C ILE A 25 -0.08 -2.01 -14.27
N ILE A 26 0.38 -3.15 -13.75
CA ILE A 26 0.16 -4.46 -14.37
C ILE A 26 -1.34 -4.75 -14.50
N LEU A 27 -2.12 -4.57 -13.42
CA LEU A 27 -3.56 -4.83 -13.42
C LEU A 27 -4.32 -3.90 -14.39
N ILE A 28 -3.94 -2.63 -14.47
CA ILE A 28 -4.51 -1.68 -15.42
C ILE A 28 -4.17 -2.10 -16.87
N MET A 29 -2.93 -2.51 -17.13
CA MET A 29 -2.54 -3.02 -18.45
C MET A 29 -3.32 -4.28 -18.83
N THR A 30 -3.48 -5.23 -17.90
CA THR A 30 -4.31 -6.43 -18.12
C THR A 30 -5.75 -6.05 -18.45
N THR A 31 -6.33 -5.12 -17.69
CA THR A 31 -7.71 -4.63 -17.91
C THR A 31 -7.87 -4.05 -19.32
N ARG A 32 -6.85 -3.37 -19.87
CA ARG A 32 -6.91 -2.83 -21.24
C ARG A 32 -7.02 -3.91 -22.31
N ILE A 33 -6.40 -5.07 -22.10
CA ILE A 33 -6.33 -6.18 -23.08
C ILE A 33 -7.63 -7.00 -23.11
N THR A 34 -8.43 -6.95 -22.03
CA THR A 34 -9.72 -7.67 -21.97
C THR A 34 -10.76 -7.14 -22.95
N GLN A 35 -11.76 -7.95 -23.28
CA GLN A 35 -12.86 -7.62 -24.19
C GLN A 35 -13.99 -6.80 -23.54
N PHE A 36 -13.79 -6.27 -22.33
CA PHE A 36 -14.79 -5.44 -21.64
C PHE A 36 -15.08 -4.14 -22.41
N THR A 37 -16.27 -3.60 -22.19
CA THR A 37 -16.68 -2.29 -22.67
C THR A 37 -15.85 -1.18 -22.02
N ALA A 38 -15.83 0.01 -22.63
CA ALA A 38 -15.11 1.17 -22.07
C ALA A 38 -15.59 1.55 -20.67
N ALA A 39 -16.90 1.44 -20.41
CA ALA A 39 -17.49 1.73 -19.10
C ALA A 39 -17.02 0.72 -18.04
N GLU A 40 -17.07 -0.57 -18.33
CA GLU A 40 -16.60 -1.63 -17.42
C GLU A 40 -15.10 -1.49 -17.14
N LYS A 41 -14.28 -1.20 -18.15
CA LYS A 41 -12.85 -0.94 -17.96
C LYS A 41 -12.58 0.24 -17.03
N SER A 42 -13.34 1.32 -17.17
CA SER A 42 -13.23 2.48 -16.28
C SER A 42 -13.54 2.11 -14.83
N ILE A 43 -14.63 1.36 -14.61
CA ILE A 43 -15.02 0.91 -13.27
C ILE A 43 -13.94 0.01 -12.67
N ILE A 44 -13.43 -0.97 -13.41
CA ILE A 44 -12.38 -1.88 -12.96
C ILE A 44 -11.10 -1.13 -12.60
N ILE A 45 -10.67 -0.18 -13.44
CA ILE A 45 -9.48 0.65 -13.16
C ILE A 45 -9.68 1.48 -11.88
N THR A 46 -10.85 2.10 -11.71
CA THR A 46 -11.17 2.85 -10.49
C THR A 46 -11.13 1.95 -9.26
N VAL A 47 -11.71 0.74 -9.34
CA VAL A 47 -11.70 -0.23 -8.25
C VAL A 47 -10.26 -0.66 -7.90
N ILE A 48 -9.42 -0.97 -8.89
CA ILE A 48 -8.01 -1.29 -8.68
C ILE A 48 -7.31 -0.17 -7.91
N ILE A 49 -7.46 1.09 -8.36
CA ILE A 49 -6.82 2.24 -7.71
C ILE A 49 -7.28 2.39 -6.26
N VAL A 50 -8.59 2.32 -6.01
CA VAL A 50 -9.15 2.49 -4.66
C VAL A 50 -8.67 1.39 -3.72
N VAL A 51 -8.75 0.13 -4.14
CA VAL A 51 -8.36 -1.02 -3.32
C VAL A 51 -6.87 -0.95 -2.95
N LEU A 52 -6.00 -0.74 -3.93
CA LEU A 52 -4.55 -0.69 -3.68
C LEU A 52 -4.14 0.57 -2.88
N THR A 53 -4.86 1.68 -3.03
CA THR A 53 -4.64 2.87 -2.20
C THR A 53 -4.98 2.59 -0.74
N ILE A 54 -6.15 1.98 -0.47
CA ILE A 54 -6.56 1.61 0.89
C ILE A 54 -5.56 0.62 1.51
N GLU A 55 -5.17 -0.40 0.75
CA GLU A 55 -4.19 -1.39 1.18
C GLU A 55 -2.85 -0.74 1.53
N THR A 56 -2.37 0.17 0.67
CA THR A 56 -1.13 0.94 0.90
C THR A 56 -1.19 1.74 2.18
N ILE A 57 -2.28 2.50 2.39
CA ILE A 57 -2.46 3.29 3.62
C ILE A 57 -2.46 2.38 4.85
N PHE A 58 -3.21 1.27 4.81
CA PHE A 58 -3.32 0.36 5.94
C PHE A 58 -1.97 -0.28 6.29
N MET A 59 -1.22 -0.73 5.28
CA MET A 59 0.06 -1.40 5.48
C MET A 59 1.13 -0.41 5.92
N VAL A 60 1.25 0.76 5.30
CA VAL A 60 2.15 1.82 5.76
C VAL A 60 1.83 2.20 7.20
N TYR A 61 0.56 2.42 7.55
CA TYR A 61 0.16 2.69 8.93
C TYR A 61 0.56 1.56 9.89
N ARG A 62 0.32 0.31 9.52
CA ARG A 62 0.69 -0.88 10.32
C ARG A 62 2.21 -0.94 10.55
N PHE A 63 3.00 -0.65 9.53
CA PHE A 63 4.46 -0.65 9.62
C PHE A 63 4.98 0.50 10.49
N LEU A 64 4.49 1.72 10.27
CA LEU A 64 4.83 2.88 11.09
C LEU A 64 4.45 2.68 12.57
N LYS A 65 3.31 2.05 12.84
CA LYS A 65 2.87 1.70 14.21
C LYS A 65 3.76 0.63 14.83
N LYS A 66 4.11 -0.43 14.09
CA LYS A 66 5.02 -1.49 14.55
C LYS A 66 6.42 -0.96 14.86
N ASP A 67 6.90 -0.01 14.06
CA ASP A 67 8.20 0.62 14.26
C ASP A 67 8.20 1.68 15.36
N GLY A 68 7.04 1.98 15.97
CA GLY A 68 6.92 2.92 17.08
C GLY A 68 6.95 4.39 16.65
N PHE A 69 6.87 4.67 15.35
CA PHE A 69 6.75 6.03 14.81
C PHE A 69 5.38 6.64 15.09
N ILE A 70 4.33 5.80 15.15
CA ILE A 70 2.99 6.20 15.56
C ILE A 70 2.74 5.62 16.95
N VAL A 71 2.56 6.49 17.95
CA VAL A 71 2.35 6.10 19.35
C VAL A 71 1.14 5.17 19.44
N ASN A 72 1.32 3.97 20.01
CA ASN A 72 0.20 3.18 20.48
C ASN A 72 -0.50 3.97 21.58
N LYS A 73 -1.71 4.48 21.32
CA LYS A 73 -2.60 5.05 22.34
C LYS A 73 -3.03 3.93 23.30
N ALA A 74 -2.12 3.47 24.16
CA ALA A 74 -2.33 2.54 25.27
C ALA A 74 -1.06 2.35 26.15
N SER A 75 -0.20 3.38 26.29
CA SER A 75 0.90 3.37 27.27
C SER A 75 0.87 4.64 28.13
N GLY A 76 -0.34 5.06 28.50
CA GLY A 76 -0.59 5.98 29.61
C GLY A 76 -1.36 5.22 30.68
N SER A 77 -0.65 4.45 31.49
CA SER A 77 -1.10 3.92 32.78
C SER A 77 0.12 3.36 33.48
N ASN A 78 0.82 4.24 34.20
CA ASN A 78 1.32 4.06 35.56
C ASN A 78 2.09 5.31 35.95
#